data_AF-A0A377R002-F1
#
_entry.id   AF-A0A377R002-F1
#
_cell.length_a   1.000
_cell.length_b   1.000
_cell.length_c   1.000
_cell.angle_alpha   90.00
_cell.angle_beta   90.00
_cell.angle_gamma   90.00
#
_symmetry.space_group_name_H-M   'P 1'
#
loop_
_entity.id
_entity.type
_entity.pdbx_description
1 polymer ?
#
loop_
_entity_poly.entity_id
_entity_poly.type
_entity_poly.pdbx_seq_one_letter_code
_entity_poly.pdbx_strand_id
1 'polypeptide(L)'
;MQNIPVPETPFAEVLHAAQSGENEISWQKNTPVTQAERDNARRIKKMLVYTQPVPLVLTVIVYFALPNIFLHNGELLLPAVLPLVAYDVIAPLFTLWLIKRYNRVLDLPAHEPQAATYSVRFKNRGKDKKGLSVARSVGSNLNYAEFTLRDWQAVLPRAGEEDVRRLSQIIVRRLNGT
;
A
#
# COMPACT_ATOMS: atom_id res chain seq x y z
N MET A 1 -11.80 -26.49 -27.84
CA MET A 1 -11.89 -25.26 -27.03
C MET A 1 -12.37 -25.68 -25.65
N GLN A 2 -11.52 -25.61 -24.63
CA GLN A 2 -11.95 -25.88 -23.26
C GLN A 2 -12.88 -24.76 -22.83
N ASN A 3 -14.16 -25.09 -22.58
CA ASN A 3 -15.09 -24.21 -21.90
C ASN A 3 -14.57 -24.03 -20.48
N ILE A 4 -13.86 -22.94 -20.23
CA ILE A 4 -13.54 -22.51 -18.88
C ILE A 4 -14.86 -21.96 -18.32
N PRO A 5 -15.50 -22.63 -17.35
CA PRO A 5 -16.75 -22.13 -16.79
C PRO A 5 -16.48 -20.77 -16.14
N VAL A 6 -17.32 -19.79 -16.49
CA VAL A 6 -17.28 -18.47 -15.85
C VAL A 6 -17.59 -18.67 -14.36
N PRO A 7 -16.72 -18.23 -13.44
CA PRO A 7 -16.94 -18.45 -12.01
C PRO A 7 -18.17 -17.68 -11.53
N GLU A 8 -19.17 -18.41 -11.02
CA GLU A 8 -20.46 -17.86 -10.58
C GLU A 8 -20.39 -17.10 -9.23
N THR A 9 -19.26 -17.18 -8.50
CA THR A 9 -19.07 -16.52 -7.20
C THR A 9 -17.69 -15.87 -7.09
N PRO A 10 -17.55 -14.79 -6.27
CA PRO A 10 -16.25 -14.17 -6.02
C PRO A 10 -15.19 -15.14 -5.48
N PHE A 11 -15.62 -16.19 -4.78
CA PHE A 11 -14.71 -17.24 -4.31
C PHE A 11 -14.19 -18.10 -5.47
N ALA A 12 -15.08 -18.55 -6.35
CA ALA A 12 -14.71 -19.36 -7.51
C ALA A 12 -13.76 -18.59 -8.45
N GLU A 13 -13.94 -17.27 -8.58
CA GLU A 13 -13.05 -16.41 -9.36
C GLU A 13 -11.64 -16.38 -8.76
N VAL A 14 -11.52 -16.13 -7.46
CA VAL A 14 -10.22 -16.12 -6.77
C VAL A 14 -9.57 -17.50 -6.80
N LEU A 15 -10.35 -18.58 -6.66
CA LEU A 15 -9.84 -19.94 -6.75
C LEU A 15 -9.32 -20.25 -8.16
N HIS A 16 -10.09 -19.91 -9.19
CA HIS A 16 -9.69 -20.10 -10.57
C HIS A 16 -8.42 -19.30 -10.89
N ALA A 17 -8.37 -18.02 -10.50
CA ALA A 17 -7.21 -17.15 -10.71
C ALA A 17 -5.96 -17.64 -9.93
N ALA A 18 -6.15 -18.19 -8.74
CA ALA A 18 -5.07 -18.81 -7.97
C ALA A 18 -4.53 -20.08 -8.65
N GLN A 19 -5.37 -20.82 -9.38
CA GLN A 19 -5.00 -22.04 -10.12
C GLN A 19 -4.45 -21.77 -11.53
N SER A 20 -4.93 -20.72 -12.20
CA SER A 20 -4.58 -20.36 -13.59
C SER A 20 -3.14 -19.88 -13.77
N GLY A 21 -2.40 -19.68 -12.66
CA GLY A 21 -1.02 -19.23 -12.70
C GLY A 21 -0.85 -17.71 -12.79
N GLU A 22 -1.92 -16.94 -12.57
CA GLU A 22 -1.85 -15.46 -12.57
C GLU A 22 -0.78 -14.93 -11.60
N ASN A 23 -0.07 -13.87 -12.01
CA ASN A 23 1.01 -13.30 -11.19
C ASN A 23 0.47 -12.46 -10.01
N GLU A 24 -0.76 -11.98 -10.11
CA GLU A 24 -1.44 -11.17 -9.10
C GLU A 24 -2.93 -11.48 -9.17
N ILE A 25 -3.55 -11.67 -8.01
CA ILE A 25 -5.00 -11.86 -7.86
C ILE A 25 -5.51 -10.80 -6.89
N SER A 26 -6.72 -10.30 -7.12
CA SER A 26 -7.34 -9.32 -6.24
C SER A 26 -8.83 -9.54 -6.11
N TRP A 27 -9.37 -9.27 -4.94
CA TRP A 27 -10.80 -9.34 -4.66
C TRP A 27 -11.22 -8.28 -3.67
N GLN A 28 -12.50 -7.96 -3.67
CA GLN A 28 -13.09 -7.03 -2.71
C GLN A 28 -13.87 -7.77 -1.64
N LYS A 29 -13.77 -7.30 -0.39
CA LYS A 29 -14.56 -7.82 0.72
C LYS A 29 -14.85 -6.71 1.72
N ASN A 30 -16.07 -6.72 2.25
CA ASN A 30 -16.43 -5.84 3.36
C ASN A 30 -15.95 -6.48 4.67
N THR A 31 -15.01 -5.82 5.33
CA THR A 31 -14.45 -6.26 6.61
C THR A 31 -14.26 -5.05 7.52
N PRO A 32 -14.36 -5.22 8.86
CA PRO A 32 -14.00 -4.16 9.80
C PRO A 32 -12.54 -3.74 9.64
N VAL A 33 -12.24 -2.48 9.98
CA VAL A 33 -10.86 -1.98 9.97
C VAL A 33 -10.12 -2.56 11.17
N THR A 34 -9.04 -3.30 10.91
CA THR A 34 -8.26 -3.91 12.00
C THR A 34 -7.43 -2.87 12.76
N GLN A 35 -7.11 -3.16 14.02
CA GLN A 35 -6.22 -2.31 14.80
C GLN A 35 -4.81 -2.23 14.18
N ALA A 36 -4.33 -3.33 13.59
CA ALA A 36 -3.05 -3.37 12.89
C ALA A 36 -3.01 -2.40 11.69
N GLU A 37 -4.10 -2.30 10.91
CA GLU A 37 -4.24 -1.30 9.84
C GLU A 37 -4.15 0.13 10.39
N ARG A 38 -4.83 0.40 11.51
CA ARG A 38 -4.81 1.73 12.16
C ARG A 38 -3.44 2.08 12.72
N ASP A 39 -2.75 1.14 13.35
CA ASP A 39 -1.43 1.37 13.92
C ASP A 39 -0.39 1.59 12.83
N ASN A 40 -0.46 0.83 11.72
CA ASN A 40 0.35 1.08 10.54
C ASN A 40 0.06 2.47 9.93
N ALA A 41 -1.21 2.85 9.79
CA ALA A 41 -1.59 4.17 9.30
C ALA A 41 -1.10 5.31 10.21
N ARG A 42 -1.20 5.16 11.54
CA ARG A 42 -0.64 6.12 12.52
C ARG A 42 0.87 6.23 12.41
N ARG A 43 1.57 5.09 12.28
CA ARG A 43 3.03 5.05 12.15
C ARG A 43 3.49 5.79 10.91
N ILE A 44 2.88 5.51 9.75
CA ILE A 44 3.24 6.16 8.49
C ILE A 44 2.88 7.66 8.53
N LYS A 45 1.69 8.01 9.05
CA LYS A 45 1.32 9.42 9.27
C LYS A 45 2.36 10.14 10.12
N LYS A 46 2.79 9.56 11.25
CA LYS A 46 3.79 10.15 12.14
C LYS A 46 5.12 10.35 11.41
N MET A 47 5.55 9.38 10.61
CA MET A 47 6.74 9.51 9.76
C MET A 47 6.60 10.68 8.76
N LEU A 48 5.46 10.80 8.07
CA LEU A 48 5.21 11.88 7.12
C LEU A 48 5.27 13.27 7.76
N VAL A 49 4.71 13.41 8.97
CA VAL A 49 4.78 14.67 9.74
C VAL A 49 6.23 15.05 10.04
N TYR A 50 7.07 14.08 10.45
CA TYR A 50 8.49 14.35 10.70
C TYR A 50 9.28 14.68 9.43
N THR A 51 8.84 14.25 8.26
CA THR A 51 9.51 14.59 6.98
C THR A 51 9.10 15.95 6.43
N GLN A 52 8.05 16.59 6.97
CA GLN A 52 7.56 17.88 6.48
C GLN A 52 8.61 19.02 6.48
N PRO A 53 9.48 19.18 7.49
CA PRO A 53 10.51 20.23 7.47
C PRO A 53 11.74 19.87 6.61
N VAL A 54 11.89 18.63 6.14
CA VAL A 54 13.09 18.17 5.42
C VAL A 54 13.41 19.01 4.18
N PRO A 55 12.44 19.38 3.31
CA PRO A 55 12.74 20.21 2.15
C PRO A 55 13.43 21.53 2.53
N LEU A 56 12.83 22.27 3.47
CA LEU A 56 13.36 23.55 3.93
C LEU A 56 14.75 23.38 4.56
N VAL A 57 14.93 22.37 5.42
CA VAL A 57 16.22 22.09 6.06
C VAL A 57 17.28 21.77 5.01
N LEU A 58 16.94 20.99 3.99
CA LEU A 58 17.84 20.68 2.89
C LEU A 58 18.21 21.93 2.11
N THR A 59 17.24 22.78 1.75
CA THR A 59 17.48 24.05 1.05
C THR A 59 18.43 24.95 1.85
N VAL A 60 18.22 25.07 3.16
CA VAL A 60 19.12 25.83 4.06
C VAL A 60 20.53 25.24 4.06
N ILE A 61 20.66 23.91 4.16
CA ILE A 61 21.97 23.24 4.12
C ILE A 61 22.69 23.50 2.79
N VAL A 62 22.01 23.35 1.65
CA VAL A 62 22.62 23.59 0.33
C VAL A 62 23.02 25.06 0.19
N TYR A 63 22.21 25.99 0.69
CA TYR A 63 22.52 27.42 0.67
C TYR A 63 23.83 27.74 1.41
N PHE A 64 24.02 27.20 2.63
CA PHE A 64 25.22 27.44 3.41
C PHE A 64 26.44 26.64 2.93
N ALA A 65 26.25 25.40 2.47
CA ALA A 65 27.36 24.54 2.04
C ALA A 65 27.86 24.89 0.63
N LEU A 66 26.96 25.35 -0.25
CA LEU A 66 27.23 25.58 -1.67
C LEU A 66 26.64 26.93 -2.13
N PRO A 67 27.06 28.06 -1.54
CA PRO A 67 26.50 29.37 -1.85
C PRO A 67 26.67 29.75 -3.33
N ASN A 68 27.72 29.25 -3.98
CA ASN A 68 28.00 29.49 -5.41
C ASN A 68 26.95 28.90 -6.36
N ILE A 69 26.08 27.99 -5.89
CA ILE A 69 24.93 27.49 -6.65
C ILE A 69 23.84 28.56 -6.72
N PHE A 70 23.66 29.32 -5.65
CA PHE A 70 22.62 30.35 -5.51
C PHE A 70 23.11 31.73 -5.93
N LEU A 71 24.41 31.98 -5.83
CA LEU A 71 25.02 33.29 -6.02
C LEU A 71 26.06 33.24 -7.12
N HIS A 72 25.93 34.13 -8.10
CA HIS A 72 26.97 34.43 -9.09
C HIS A 72 27.40 35.88 -8.90
N ASN A 73 28.65 36.12 -8.52
CA ASN A 73 29.18 37.46 -8.23
C ASN A 73 28.35 38.25 -7.18
N GLY A 74 27.72 37.54 -6.23
CA GLY A 74 26.85 38.15 -5.21
C GLY A 74 25.40 38.37 -5.64
N GLU A 75 25.07 38.14 -6.90
CA GLU A 75 23.70 38.19 -7.42
C GLU A 75 23.01 36.83 -7.37
N LEU A 76 21.73 36.84 -7.05
CA LEU A 76 20.92 35.63 -6.96
C LEU A 76 20.66 35.02 -8.34
N LEU A 77 21.10 33.79 -8.54
CA LEU A 77 20.81 32.99 -9.74
C LEU A 77 19.38 32.44 -9.69
N LEU A 78 18.42 33.21 -10.20
CA LEU A 78 17.01 32.80 -10.28
C LEU A 78 16.78 31.39 -10.86
N PRO A 79 17.49 30.94 -11.92
CA PRO A 79 17.32 29.58 -12.45
C PRO A 79 17.70 28.48 -11.45
N ALA A 80 18.62 28.74 -10.53
CA ALA A 80 19.03 27.79 -9.49
C ALA A 80 18.08 27.81 -8.28
N VAL A 81 17.48 28.95 -7.97
CA VAL A 81 16.56 29.13 -6.84
C VAL A 81 15.16 28.58 -7.12
N LEU A 82 14.63 28.83 -8.33
CA LEU A 82 13.28 28.42 -8.73
C LEU A 82 12.98 26.93 -8.50
N PRO A 83 13.82 25.95 -8.88
CA PRO A 83 13.53 24.55 -8.65
C PRO A 83 13.51 24.18 -7.16
N LEU A 84 14.32 24.84 -6.32
CA LEU A 84 14.33 24.62 -4.87
C LEU A 84 13.08 25.19 -4.21
N VAL A 85 12.67 26.41 -4.58
CA VAL A 85 11.39 26.98 -4.12
C VAL A 85 10.22 26.11 -4.56
N ALA A 86 10.22 25.63 -5.81
CA ALA A 86 9.19 24.71 -6.28
C ALA A 86 9.18 23.40 -5.48
N TYR A 87 10.35 22.84 -5.17
CA TYR A 87 10.47 21.65 -4.32
C TYR A 87 9.94 21.90 -2.91
N ASP A 88 10.28 23.03 -2.30
CA ASP A 88 9.85 23.44 -0.95
C ASP A 88 8.34 23.72 -0.86
N VAL A 89 7.66 23.95 -1.99
CA VAL A 89 6.19 24.07 -2.04
C VAL A 89 5.55 22.72 -2.35
N ILE A 90 6.03 22.02 -3.39
CA ILE A 90 5.42 20.78 -3.89
C ILE A 90 5.56 19.65 -2.87
N ALA A 91 6.74 19.47 -2.26
CA ALA A 91 6.98 18.36 -1.35
C ALA A 91 6.12 18.43 -0.07
N PRO A 92 5.98 19.60 0.61
CA PRO A 92 5.05 19.71 1.73
C PRO A 92 3.58 19.53 1.32
N LEU A 93 3.14 20.08 0.19
CA LEU A 93 1.77 19.89 -0.29
C LEU A 93 1.46 18.41 -0.58
N PHE A 94 2.39 17.71 -1.21
CA PHE A 94 2.27 16.27 -1.44
C PHE A 94 2.24 15.49 -0.12
N THR A 95 3.07 15.86 0.85
CA THR A 95 3.09 15.27 2.19
C THR A 95 1.76 15.49 2.92
N LEU A 96 1.20 16.69 2.86
CA LEU A 96 -0.12 17.01 3.42
C LEU A 96 -1.24 16.21 2.73
N TRP A 97 -1.17 16.06 1.41
CA TRP A 97 -2.11 15.23 0.66
C TRP A 97 -2.05 13.76 1.12
N LEU A 98 -0.85 13.21 1.33
CA LEU A 98 -0.68 11.88 1.90
C LEU A 98 -1.24 11.80 3.33
N ILE A 99 -0.92 12.74 4.21
CA ILE A 99 -1.46 12.77 5.58
C ILE A 99 -2.99 12.76 5.58
N LYS A 100 -3.63 13.54 4.69
CA LYS A 100 -5.09 13.56 4.53
C LYS A 100 -5.62 12.18 4.11
N ARG A 101 -4.92 11.49 3.21
CA ARG A 101 -5.27 10.13 2.77
C ARG A 101 -5.18 9.11 3.92
N TYR A 102 -4.18 9.22 4.79
CA TYR A 102 -4.05 8.37 5.98
C TYR A 102 -5.09 8.71 7.06
N ASN A 103 -5.41 10.00 7.27
CA ASN A 103 -6.47 10.41 8.20
C ASN A 103 -7.81 9.79 7.80
N ARG A 104 -8.15 9.77 6.50
CA ARG A 104 -9.39 9.13 6.02
C ARG A 104 -9.52 7.68 6.49
N VAL A 105 -8.42 6.91 6.57
CA VAL A 105 -8.43 5.53 7.09
C VAL A 105 -8.61 5.48 8.60
N LEU A 106 -7.98 6.42 9.32
CA LEU A 106 -8.11 6.54 10.77
C LEU A 106 -9.51 6.99 11.21
N ASP A 107 -10.18 7.78 10.36
CA ASP A 107 -11.52 8.31 10.59
C ASP A 107 -12.62 7.29 10.25
N LEU A 108 -12.29 6.18 9.56
CA LEU A 108 -13.27 5.13 9.28
C LEU A 108 -13.79 4.51 10.59
N PRO A 109 -15.09 4.21 10.71
CA PRO A 109 -15.64 3.51 11.87
C PRO A 109 -14.95 2.15 12.07
N ALA A 110 -14.51 1.84 13.30
CA ALA A 110 -13.74 0.63 13.58
C ALA A 110 -14.55 -0.65 13.43
N HIS A 111 -15.84 -0.59 13.77
CA HIS A 111 -16.72 -1.75 13.92
C HIS A 111 -17.63 -1.98 12.72
N GLU A 112 -17.72 -1.01 11.81
CA GLU A 112 -18.54 -1.15 10.61
C GLU A 112 -17.72 -1.80 9.49
N PRO A 113 -18.29 -2.80 8.80
CA PRO A 113 -17.65 -3.36 7.62
C PRO A 113 -17.46 -2.29 6.54
N GLN A 114 -16.20 -2.07 6.16
CA GLN A 114 -15.84 -1.16 5.06
C GLN A 114 -15.34 -1.99 3.88
N ALA A 115 -15.47 -1.46 2.66
CA ALA A 115 -14.89 -2.11 1.49
C ALA A 115 -13.35 -2.13 1.60
N ALA A 116 -12.76 -3.31 1.41
CA ALA A 116 -11.32 -3.51 1.30
C ALA A 116 -11.02 -4.29 0.02
N THR A 117 -9.99 -3.84 -0.70
CA THR A 117 -9.40 -4.62 -1.79
C THR A 117 -8.24 -5.42 -1.24
N TYR A 118 -8.35 -6.73 -1.26
CA TYR A 118 -7.26 -7.64 -0.97
C TYR A 118 -6.56 -7.98 -2.28
N SER A 119 -5.23 -8.02 -2.25
CA SER A 119 -4.45 -8.50 -3.38
C SER A 119 -3.35 -9.45 -2.92
N VAL A 120 -3.17 -10.53 -3.65
CA VAL A 120 -2.04 -11.44 -3.49
C VAL A 120 -1.18 -11.32 -4.73
N ARG A 121 0.09 -11.00 -4.51
CA ARG A 121 1.08 -10.92 -5.55
C ARG A 121 2.07 -12.07 -5.39
N PHE A 122 2.15 -12.93 -6.40
CA PHE A 122 3.00 -14.12 -6.38
C PHE A 122 4.43 -13.84 -6.86
N LYS A 123 4.65 -12.76 -7.62
CA LYS A 123 5.98 -12.35 -8.10
C LYS A 123 6.32 -10.91 -7.74
N ASN A 124 7.60 -10.64 -7.48
CA ASN A 124 8.05 -9.26 -7.28
C ASN A 124 7.82 -8.42 -8.54
N ARG A 125 7.39 -7.16 -8.36
CA ARG A 125 7.22 -6.21 -9.46
C ARG A 125 7.90 -4.89 -9.09
N GLY A 126 9.12 -4.70 -9.60
CA GLY A 126 9.94 -3.53 -9.25
C GLY A 126 10.23 -3.51 -7.74
N LYS A 127 9.81 -2.42 -7.06
CA LYS A 127 9.97 -2.25 -5.60
C LYS A 127 8.95 -3.02 -4.77
N ASP A 128 7.88 -3.48 -5.39
CA ASP A 128 6.80 -4.16 -4.68
C ASP A 128 7.13 -5.65 -4.53
N LYS A 129 7.15 -6.10 -3.29
CA LYS A 129 7.46 -7.49 -2.94
C LYS A 129 6.23 -8.38 -3.16
N LYS A 130 6.49 -9.66 -3.44
CA LYS A 130 5.49 -10.72 -3.35
C LYS A 130 4.88 -10.75 -1.94
N GLY A 131 3.60 -11.07 -1.84
CA GLY A 131 2.88 -11.13 -0.57
C GLY A 131 1.39 -10.87 -0.70
N LEU A 132 0.73 -10.83 0.44
CA LEU A 132 -0.68 -10.49 0.59
C LEU A 132 -0.78 -9.05 1.11
N SER A 133 -1.66 -8.25 0.54
CA SER A 133 -1.91 -6.87 0.97
C SER A 133 -3.40 -6.55 1.01
N VAL A 134 -3.76 -5.58 1.84
CA VAL A 134 -5.10 -5.01 1.91
C VAL A 134 -5.04 -3.52 1.69
N ALA A 135 -5.98 -3.00 0.89
CA ALA A 135 -6.06 -1.60 0.51
C ALA A 135 -7.45 -1.02 0.80
N ARG A 136 -7.48 0.05 1.59
CA ARG A 136 -8.66 0.90 1.86
C ARG A 136 -8.26 2.35 1.67
N SER A 137 -8.11 2.80 0.43
CA SER A 137 -7.35 4.02 0.06
C SER A 137 -5.84 3.93 0.33
N VAL A 138 -5.37 3.24 1.36
CA VAL A 138 -3.94 2.99 1.63
C VAL A 138 -3.70 1.48 1.68
N GLY A 139 -2.62 1.03 1.03
CA GLY A 139 -2.19 -0.37 1.05
C GLY A 139 -1.37 -0.70 2.31
N SER A 140 -1.62 -1.87 2.89
CA SER A 140 -0.82 -2.45 3.96
C SER A 140 -0.53 -3.90 3.66
N ASN A 141 0.71 -4.33 3.89
CA ASN A 141 1.10 -5.73 3.73
C ASN A 141 0.63 -6.52 4.95
N LEU A 142 0.05 -7.69 4.68
CA LEU A 142 -0.40 -8.63 5.68
C LEU A 142 0.65 -9.72 5.87
N ASN A 143 0.92 -10.08 7.12
CA ASN A 143 1.84 -11.17 7.45
C ASN A 143 1.15 -12.53 7.28
N TYR A 144 0.99 -12.96 6.03
CA TYR A 144 0.31 -14.22 5.70
C TYR A 144 1.01 -15.46 6.25
N ALA A 145 2.29 -15.37 6.65
CA ALA A 145 3.04 -16.48 7.21
C ALA A 145 2.54 -16.90 8.60
N GLU A 146 1.91 -15.98 9.33
CA GLU A 146 1.36 -16.21 10.67
C GLU A 146 -0.16 -16.44 10.66
N PHE A 147 -0.78 -16.50 9.48
CA PHE A 147 -2.23 -16.62 9.37
C PHE A 147 -2.73 -18.00 9.78
N THR A 148 -3.67 -18.01 10.72
CA THR A 148 -4.49 -19.18 11.03
C THR A 148 -5.59 -19.36 9.99
N LEU A 149 -6.29 -20.50 10.03
CA LEU A 149 -7.46 -20.73 9.16
C LEU A 149 -8.54 -19.66 9.35
N ARG A 150 -8.70 -19.16 10.60
CA ARG A 150 -9.65 -18.09 10.93
C ARG A 150 -9.28 -16.77 10.26
N ASP A 151 -7.99 -16.46 10.16
CA ASP A 151 -7.51 -15.25 9.49
C ASP A 151 -7.74 -15.35 7.97
N TRP A 152 -7.53 -16.53 7.40
CA TRP A 152 -7.87 -16.80 6.00
C TRP A 152 -9.36 -16.69 5.72
N GLN A 153 -10.23 -17.16 6.61
CA GLN A 153 -11.69 -16.94 6.51
C GLN A 153 -12.06 -15.46 6.59
N ALA A 154 -11.34 -14.68 7.39
CA ALA A 154 -11.55 -13.24 7.50
C ALA A 154 -11.13 -12.49 6.22
N VAL A 155 -10.11 -12.97 5.51
CA VAL A 155 -9.53 -12.28 4.34
C VAL A 155 -10.12 -12.77 3.00
N LEU A 156 -10.30 -14.08 2.81
CA LEU A 156 -10.79 -14.65 1.55
C LEU A 156 -12.29 -14.38 1.34
N PRO A 157 -12.79 -14.43 0.09
CA PRO A 157 -14.22 -14.37 -0.17
C PRO A 157 -14.99 -15.43 0.63
N ARG A 158 -16.25 -15.15 0.94
CA ARG A 158 -17.08 -16.04 1.77
C ARG A 158 -17.22 -17.41 1.11
N ALA A 159 -16.78 -18.46 1.80
CA ALA A 159 -16.86 -19.85 1.38
C ALA A 159 -16.84 -20.80 2.58
N GLY A 160 -16.99 -22.10 2.34
CA GLY A 160 -16.88 -23.13 3.38
C GLY A 160 -15.46 -23.27 3.94
N GLU A 161 -15.32 -23.87 5.12
CA GLU A 161 -14.01 -24.08 5.76
C GLU A 161 -13.02 -24.84 4.90
N GLU A 162 -13.48 -25.91 4.25
CA GLU A 162 -12.64 -26.75 3.41
C GLU A 162 -12.18 -26.01 2.14
N ASP A 163 -13.06 -25.19 1.56
CA ASP A 163 -12.74 -24.36 0.40
C ASP A 163 -11.69 -23.29 0.75
N VAL A 164 -11.90 -22.61 1.89
CA VAL A 164 -10.94 -21.62 2.40
C VAL A 164 -9.58 -22.27 2.67
N ARG A 165 -9.57 -23.46 3.28
CA ARG A 165 -8.34 -24.23 3.54
C ARG A 165 -7.62 -24.60 2.25
N ARG A 166 -8.36 -25.06 1.24
CA ARG A 166 -7.80 -25.42 -0.07
C ARG A 166 -7.19 -24.20 -0.76
N LEU A 167 -7.91 -23.08 -0.79
CA LEU A 167 -7.44 -21.84 -1.42
C LEU A 167 -6.24 -21.25 -0.67
N SER A 168 -6.26 -21.21 0.66
CA SER A 168 -5.14 -20.71 1.45
C SER A 168 -3.87 -21.54 1.22
N GLN A 169 -3.98 -22.87 1.10
CA GLN A 169 -2.84 -23.74 0.78
C GLN A 169 -2.27 -23.47 -0.62
N ILE A 170 -3.13 -23.26 -1.63
CA ILE A 170 -2.68 -22.90 -2.98
C ILE A 170 -1.93 -21.56 -2.94
N ILE A 171 -2.51 -20.55 -2.29
CA ILE A 171 -1.92 -19.23 -2.17
C ILE A 171 -0.56 -19.29 -1.45
N VAL A 172 -0.49 -19.93 -0.28
CA VAL A 172 0.75 -20.06 0.51
C VAL A 172 1.81 -20.82 -0.29
N ARG A 173 1.44 -21.93 -0.94
CA ARG A 173 2.37 -22.70 -1.78
C ARG A 173 2.93 -21.85 -2.91
N ARG A 174 2.09 -21.05 -3.58
CA ARG A 174 2.54 -20.18 -4.67
C ARG A 174 3.36 -18.98 -4.19
N LEU A 175 3.04 -18.42 -3.02
CA LEU A 175 3.83 -17.34 -2.42
C LEU A 175 5.21 -17.82 -1.97
N ASN A 176 5.31 -19.06 -1.49
CA ASN A 176 6.57 -19.68 -1.08
C ASN A 176 7.33 -20.30 -2.25
N GLY A 177 6.62 -20.71 -3.31
CA GLY A 177 7.19 -21.10 -4.60
C GLY A 177 7.91 -19.92 -5.25
N THR A 178 9.05 -20.22 -5.84
CA THR A 178 9.93 -19.27 -6.57
C THR A 178 9.37 -18.87 -7.91
#